data_AF-A0A9P0PF05-F1
#
_entry.id   AF-A0A9P0PF05-F1
#
_cell.length_a   1.000
_cell.length_b   1.000
_cell.length_c   1.000
_cell.angle_alpha   90.00
_cell.angle_beta   90.00
_cell.angle_gamma   90.00
#
_symmetry.space_group_name_H-M   'P 1'
#
loop_
_entity.id
_entity.type
_entity.pdbx_description
1 polymer ?
#
loop_
_entity_poly.entity_id
_entity_poly.type
_entity_poly.pdbx_seq_one_letter_code
_entity_poly.pdbx_strand_id
1 'polypeptide(L)'
;MIFRQEQQEKYQQQNLYFKDSNKDTVRVDKNGNGLGRLWHQMLTMFPMARLEHAEAITAVYPTPKALFQGYNNCENKEAMLQELQIRRGQGPLTSVRKLGPELSKKCCNFFNSTENTLI
;
A
#
# COMPACT_ATOMS: atom_id res chain seq x y z
N MET A 1 -1.40 37.08 -5.39
CA MET A 1 -0.94 36.21 -6.51
C MET A 1 -0.48 34.82 -6.04
N ILE A 2 0.04 34.64 -4.82
CA ILE A 2 0.56 33.35 -4.31
C ILE A 2 -0.53 32.28 -4.09
N PHE A 3 -1.67 32.65 -3.47
CA PHE A 3 -2.74 31.69 -3.16
C PHE A 3 -3.34 30.97 -4.38
N ARG A 4 -3.43 31.66 -5.52
CA ARG A 4 -3.99 31.09 -6.76
C ARG A 4 -3.02 30.09 -7.43
N GLN A 5 -1.72 30.29 -7.22
CA GLN A 5 -0.64 29.44 -7.72
C GLN A 5 -0.56 28.13 -6.92
N GLU A 6 -0.58 28.20 -5.57
CA GLU A 6 -0.57 27.02 -4.69
C GLU A 6 -1.79 26.11 -4.92
N GLN A 7 -2.96 26.71 -5.16
CA GLN A 7 -4.17 25.96 -5.48
C GLN A 7 -4.08 25.29 -6.86
N GLN A 8 -3.45 25.94 -7.85
CA GLN A 8 -3.21 25.35 -9.17
C GLN A 8 -2.19 24.20 -9.10
N GLU A 9 -1.12 24.32 -8.32
CA GLU A 9 -0.13 23.26 -8.13
C GLU A 9 -0.73 22.03 -7.45
N LYS A 10 -1.53 22.22 -6.40
CA LYS A 10 -2.29 21.12 -5.76
C LYS A 10 -3.23 20.43 -6.76
N TYR A 11 -3.94 21.20 -7.59
CA TYR A 11 -4.86 20.65 -8.59
C TYR A 11 -4.11 19.91 -9.72
N GLN A 12 -2.93 20.40 -10.12
CA GLN A 12 -2.07 19.73 -11.09
C GLN A 12 -1.46 18.44 -10.54
N GLN A 13 -1.09 18.40 -9.25
CA GLN A 13 -0.65 17.17 -8.57
C GLN A 13 -1.79 16.14 -8.48
N GLN A 14 -3.03 16.57 -8.18
CA GLN A 14 -4.20 15.67 -8.20
C GLN A 14 -4.43 15.05 -9.58
N ASN A 15 -4.24 15.82 -10.65
CA ASN A 15 -4.35 15.33 -12.03
C ASN A 15 -3.24 14.35 -12.43
N LEU A 16 -2.17 14.19 -11.66
CA LEU A 16 -1.11 13.23 -11.97
C LEU A 16 -1.60 11.78 -11.88
N TYR A 17 -2.42 11.47 -10.87
CA TYR A 17 -2.99 10.12 -10.68
C TYR A 17 -4.07 9.77 -11.70
N PHE A 18 -4.78 10.78 -12.20
CA PHE A 18 -5.80 10.64 -13.25
C PHE A 18 -5.26 10.86 -14.66
N LYS A 19 -3.93 11.03 -14.81
CA LYS A 19 -3.31 11.22 -16.11
C LYS A 19 -3.39 9.91 -16.87
N ASP A 20 -4.32 9.86 -17.82
CA ASP A 20 -4.84 8.69 -18.51
C ASP A 20 -3.74 7.92 -19.27
N SER A 21 -3.00 7.10 -18.53
CA SER A 21 -1.98 6.19 -19.04
C SER A 21 -2.34 4.79 -18.55
N ASN A 22 -2.92 3.99 -19.43
CA ASN A 22 -3.27 2.59 -19.14
C ASN A 22 -2.04 1.70 -18.81
N LYS A 23 -0.83 2.26 -18.89
CA LYS A 23 0.45 1.56 -18.73
C LYS A 23 0.63 0.88 -17.37
N ASP A 24 -0.10 1.32 -16.35
CA ASP A 24 -0.01 0.78 -14.98
C ASP A 24 -1.32 0.12 -14.52
N THR A 25 -2.12 -0.45 -15.42
CA THR A 25 -3.35 -1.18 -15.03
C THR A 25 -3.11 -2.69 -14.87
N VAL A 26 -3.84 -3.32 -13.95
CA VAL A 26 -3.89 -4.79 -13.84
C VAL A 26 -5.15 -5.31 -14.50
N ARG A 27 -4.98 -6.15 -15.52
CA ARG A 27 -6.09 -6.87 -16.14
C ARG A 27 -6.62 -7.92 -15.17
N VAL A 28 -7.92 -7.87 -14.91
CA VAL A 28 -8.65 -8.89 -14.15
C VAL A 28 -9.72 -9.50 -15.07
N ASP A 29 -9.77 -10.82 -15.16
CA ASP A 29 -10.78 -11.51 -15.96
C ASP A 29 -12.07 -11.80 -15.19
N LYS A 30 -13.08 -12.34 -15.89
CA LYS A 30 -14.39 -12.70 -15.31
C LYS A 30 -14.33 -13.76 -14.20
N ASN A 31 -13.24 -14.53 -14.12
CA ASN A 31 -13.03 -15.56 -13.12
C ASN A 31 -12.22 -15.02 -11.91
N GLY A 32 -11.83 -13.74 -11.93
CA GLY A 32 -11.03 -13.12 -10.89
C GLY A 32 -9.52 -13.37 -11.04
N ASN A 33 -9.06 -13.95 -12.15
CA ASN A 33 -7.62 -14.07 -12.39
C ASN A 33 -7.03 -12.66 -12.55
N GLY A 34 -5.98 -12.38 -11.77
CA GLY A 34 -5.37 -11.05 -11.70
C GLY A 34 -5.65 -10.29 -10.40
N LEU A 35 -6.62 -10.71 -9.58
CA LEU A 35 -6.93 -10.05 -8.30
C LEU A 35 -5.73 -10.03 -7.33
N GLY A 36 -4.95 -11.10 -7.26
CA GLY A 36 -3.73 -11.14 -6.44
C GLY A 36 -2.67 -10.13 -6.91
N ARG A 37 -2.50 -9.99 -8.23
CA ARG A 37 -1.58 -9.00 -8.82
C ARG A 37 -2.09 -7.57 -8.60
N LEU A 38 -3.40 -7.36 -8.71
CA LEU A 38 -4.04 -6.07 -8.41
C LEU A 38 -3.79 -5.71 -6.95
N TRP A 39 -4.04 -6.64 -6.03
CA TRP A 39 -3.81 -6.42 -4.62
C TRP A 39 -2.35 -6.08 -4.31
N HIS A 40 -1.43 -6.85 -4.87
CA HIS A 40 0.00 -6.57 -4.76
C HIS A 40 0.35 -5.15 -5.27
N GLN A 41 -0.16 -4.77 -6.44
CA GLN A 41 0.10 -3.44 -7.01
C GLN A 41 -0.51 -2.32 -6.16
N MET A 42 -1.72 -2.49 -5.62
CA MET A 42 -2.32 -1.51 -4.69
C MET A 42 -1.40 -1.22 -3.50
N LEU A 43 -0.74 -2.23 -2.95
CA LEU A 43 0.22 -2.05 -1.85
C LEU A 43 1.48 -1.28 -2.27
N THR A 44 1.89 -1.37 -3.54
CA THR A 44 3.04 -0.60 -4.05
C THR A 44 2.73 0.89 -4.24
N MET A 45 1.46 1.28 -4.24
CA MET A 45 1.05 2.70 -4.35
C MET A 45 1.26 3.48 -3.04
N PHE A 46 1.47 2.80 -1.91
CA PHE A 46 1.78 3.47 -0.66
C PHE A 46 3.13 4.19 -0.73
N PRO A 47 3.24 5.44 -0.27
CA PRO A 47 4.53 6.12 -0.20
C PRO A 47 5.53 5.31 0.62
N MET A 48 6.75 5.15 0.11
CA MET A 48 7.84 4.35 0.69
C MET A 48 7.66 2.82 0.63
N ALA A 49 6.52 2.32 0.13
CA ALA A 49 6.40 0.90 -0.17
C ALA A 49 7.24 0.53 -1.41
N ARG A 50 7.97 -0.58 -1.30
CA ARG A 50 8.67 -1.23 -2.41
C ARG A 50 8.00 -2.57 -2.70
N LEU A 51 8.28 -3.18 -3.86
CA LEU A 51 7.75 -4.51 -4.22
C LEU A 51 7.83 -5.50 -3.06
N GLU A 52 9.00 -5.60 -2.42
CA GLU A 52 9.26 -6.54 -1.33
C GLU A 52 8.36 -6.34 -0.09
N HIS A 53 7.89 -5.11 0.15
CA HIS A 53 6.92 -4.84 1.22
C HIS A 53 5.55 -5.39 0.83
N ALA A 54 5.13 -5.16 -0.42
CA ALA A 54 3.90 -5.73 -0.95
C ALA A 54 3.96 -7.26 -0.98
N GLU A 55 5.11 -7.87 -1.31
CA GLU A 55 5.31 -9.32 -1.24
C GLU A 55 5.16 -9.84 0.19
N ALA A 56 5.81 -9.19 1.15
CA ALA A 56 5.70 -9.57 2.56
C ALA A 56 4.25 -9.50 3.06
N ILE A 57 3.53 -8.42 2.76
CA ILE A 57 2.12 -8.25 3.17
C ILE A 57 1.25 -9.30 2.48
N THR A 58 1.37 -9.47 1.15
CA THR A 58 0.54 -10.43 0.39
C THR A 58 0.79 -11.89 0.79
N ALA A 59 1.99 -12.22 1.28
CA ALA A 59 2.30 -13.55 1.79
C ALA A 59 1.51 -13.91 3.07
N VAL A 60 1.19 -12.93 3.91
CA VAL A 60 0.41 -13.14 5.15
C VAL A 60 -1.07 -12.81 4.96
N TYR A 61 -1.35 -11.76 4.18
CA TYR A 61 -2.69 -11.25 3.89
C TYR A 61 -2.91 -11.26 2.37
N PRO A 62 -3.33 -12.41 1.80
CA PRO A 62 -3.42 -12.59 0.35
C PRO A 62 -4.53 -11.76 -0.31
N THR A 63 -5.41 -11.14 0.48
CA THR A 63 -6.49 -10.28 -0.01
C THR A 63 -6.64 -9.03 0.87
N PRO A 64 -7.23 -7.93 0.34
CA PRO A 64 -7.56 -6.75 1.16
C PRO A 64 -8.47 -7.10 2.33
N LYS A 65 -9.42 -8.03 2.13
CA LYS A 65 -10.34 -8.50 3.18
C LYS A 65 -9.60 -9.20 4.31
N ALA A 66 -8.60 -10.04 3.99
CA ALA A 66 -7.79 -10.70 5.00
C ALA A 66 -7.00 -9.68 5.83
N LEU A 67 -6.44 -8.65 5.20
CA LEU A 67 -5.75 -7.57 5.91
C LEU A 67 -6.71 -6.79 6.84
N PHE A 68 -7.90 -6.47 6.34
CA PHE A 68 -8.93 -5.77 7.12
C PHE A 68 -9.39 -6.59 8.34
N GLN A 69 -9.60 -7.90 8.17
CA GLN A 69 -9.90 -8.81 9.27
C GLN A 69 -8.76 -8.88 10.29
N GLY A 70 -7.51 -8.89 9.83
CA GLY A 70 -6.32 -8.77 10.69
C GLY A 70 -6.39 -7.54 11.58
N TYR A 71 -6.69 -6.37 11.00
CA TYR A 71 -6.83 -5.13 11.77
C TYR A 71 -7.95 -5.21 12.81
N ASN A 72 -9.11 -5.79 12.48
CA ASN A 72 -10.22 -5.89 13.43
C ASN A 72 -9.91 -6.78 14.63
N ASN A 73 -8.99 -7.74 14.48
CA ASN A 73 -8.60 -8.67 15.54
C ASN A 73 -7.36 -8.21 16.32
N CYS A 74 -6.79 -7.04 16.00
CA CYS A 74 -5.58 -6.54 16.61
C CYS A 74 -5.87 -5.36 17.54
N GLU A 75 -5.36 -5.40 18.78
CA GLU A 75 -5.48 -4.30 19.74
C GLU A 75 -4.66 -3.07 19.28
N ASN A 76 -3.44 -3.30 18.80
CA ASN A 76 -2.56 -2.25 18.27
C ASN A 76 -2.45 -2.35 16.75
N LYS A 77 -3.48 -1.83 16.07
CA LYS A 77 -3.58 -1.85 14.60
C LYS A 77 -2.39 -1.17 13.90
N GLU A 78 -1.89 -0.05 14.44
CA GLU A 78 -0.76 0.68 13.85
C GLU A 78 0.54 -0.14 13.86
N ALA A 79 0.73 -0.99 14.87
CA ALA A 79 1.91 -1.86 15.00
C ALA A 79 1.79 -3.19 14.25
N MET A 80 0.60 -3.56 13.76
CA MET A 80 0.29 -4.90 13.26
C MET A 80 1.23 -5.39 12.14
N LEU A 81 1.66 -4.50 11.25
CA LEU A 81 2.54 -4.86 10.13
C LEU A 81 4.02 -4.58 10.42
N GLN A 82 4.37 -3.87 11.50
CA GLN A 82 5.72 -3.34 11.70
C GLN A 82 6.80 -4.44 11.79
N GLU A 83 6.43 -5.59 12.37
CA GLU A 83 7.32 -6.73 12.61
C GLU A 83 7.38 -7.71 11.43
N LEU A 84 6.62 -7.44 10.37
CA LEU A 84 6.55 -8.31 9.20
C LEU A 84 7.93 -8.39 8.53
N GLN A 85 8.43 -9.61 8.39
CA GLN A 85 9.75 -9.86 7.82
C GLN A 85 9.72 -9.75 6.29
N ILE A 86 10.59 -8.91 5.75
CA ILE A 86 10.85 -8.75 4.33
C ILE A 86 12.00 -9.70 3.96
N ARG A 87 11.72 -10.63 3.06
CA ARG A 87 12.71 -11.58 2.55
C ARG A 87 13.37 -11.01 1.31
N ARG A 88 14.68 -10.69 1.39
CA ARG A 88 15.49 -10.26 0.25
C ARG A 88 16.47 -11.37 -0.17
N GLY A 89 16.22 -12.00 -1.31
CA GLY A 89 17.14 -12.95 -1.94
C GLY A 89 17.24 -14.33 -1.27
N GLN A 90 17.68 -15.32 -2.05
CA GLN A 90 18.00 -16.66 -1.57
C GLN A 90 19.52 -16.75 -1.34
N GLY A 91 19.96 -16.94 -0.09
CA GLY A 91 21.38 -17.16 0.24
C GLY A 91 21.70 -17.02 1.73
N PRO A 92 22.92 -17.41 2.18
CA PRO A 92 23.31 -17.45 3.60
C PRO A 92 23.42 -16.06 4.28
N LEU A 93 23.39 -14.98 3.50
CA LEU A 93 23.56 -13.59 3.94
C LEU A 93 22.27 -12.77 3.77
N THR A 94 21.10 -13.39 3.90
CA THR A 94 19.84 -12.66 3.87
C THR A 94 19.71 -11.78 5.11
N SER A 95 19.91 -10.47 4.94
CA SER A 95 19.55 -9.47 5.94
C SER A 95 18.03 -9.46 6.10
N VAL A 96 17.53 -9.88 7.27
CA VAL A 96 16.11 -9.80 7.62
C VAL A 96 15.77 -8.35 7.91
N ARG A 97 15.10 -7.68 6.98
CA ARG A 97 14.52 -6.35 7.21
C ARG A 97 13.08 -6.51 7.65
N LYS A 98 12.61 -5.60 8.50
CA LYS A 98 11.20 -5.51 8.88
C LYS A 98 10.52 -4.42 8.08
N LEU A 99 9.20 -4.50 7.96
CA LEU A 99 8.38 -3.48 7.30
C LEU A 99 8.48 -2.12 7.99
N GLY A 100 8.61 -2.12 9.31
CA GLY A 100 8.82 -0.92 10.10
C GLY A 100 7.53 -0.16 10.45
N PRO A 101 7.61 0.72 11.47
CA PRO A 101 6.42 1.34 12.06
C PRO A 101 5.72 2.33 11.11
N GLU A 102 6.49 3.05 10.29
CA GLU A 102 5.96 4.12 9.43
C GLU A 102 5.01 3.59 8.35
N LEU A 103 5.41 2.54 7.63
CA LEU A 103 4.55 1.94 6.61
C LEU A 103 3.35 1.22 7.24
N SER A 104 3.55 0.58 8.39
CA SER A 104 2.47 -0.08 9.14
C SER A 104 1.37 0.91 9.54
N LYS A 105 1.75 2.08 10.05
CA LYS A 105 0.84 3.17 10.40
C LYS A 105 0.08 3.71 9.18
N LYS A 106 0.77 3.95 8.06
CA LYS A 106 0.13 4.42 6.81
C LYS A 106 -0.93 3.44 6.29
N CYS A 107 -0.62 2.14 6.27
CA CYS A 107 -1.58 1.13 5.88
C CYS A 107 -2.77 1.09 6.86
N CYS A 108 -2.52 1.13 8.17
CA CYS A 108 -3.58 1.16 9.18
C CYS A 108 -4.54 2.32 8.95
N ASN A 109 -4.00 3.54 8.77
CA ASN A 109 -4.79 4.74 8.53
C ASN A 109 -5.61 4.62 7.25
N PHE A 110 -5.02 4.15 6.15
CA PHE A 110 -5.74 4.00 4.87
C PHE A 110 -6.92 3.02 4.98
N PHE A 111 -6.76 1.89 5.68
CA PHE A 111 -7.81 0.86 5.78
C PHE A 111 -8.85 1.10 6.88
N ASN A 112 -8.54 1.94 7.89
CA ASN A 112 -9.42 2.17 9.04
C ASN A 112 -9.97 3.60 9.11
N SER A 113 -9.45 4.57 8.35
CA SER A 113 -9.98 5.93 8.36
C SER A 113 -11.38 5.97 7.76
N THR A 114 -12.29 6.64 8.45
CA THR A 114 -13.63 6.97 7.95
C THR A 114 -13.67 8.33 7.26
N GLU A 115 -12.61 9.12 7.37
CA GLU A 115 -12.51 10.46 6.83
C GLU A 115 -11.40 10.55 5.77
N ASN A 116 -11.66 11.31 4.70
CA ASN A 116 -10.67 11.62 3.69
C ASN A 116 -9.96 12.93 4.05
N THR A 117 -9.08 12.87 5.04
CA THR A 117 -8.31 14.04 5.48
C THR A 117 -7.08 14.16 4.59
N LEU A 118 -7.05 15.20 3.74
CA LEU A 118 -5.88 15.60 2.98
C LEU A 118 -4.87 16.20 3.96
N ILE A 119 -3.93 15.40 4.48
CA ILE A 119 -2.78 15.90 5.24
C ILE A 119 -1.69 16.36 4.26
#